data_AF-A0A7K2VM26-F1
#
_entry.id   AF-A0A7K2VM26-F1
#
_cell.length_a   1.000
_cell.length_b   1.000
_cell.length_c   1.000
_cell.angle_alpha   90.00
_cell.angle_beta   90.00
_cell.angle_gamma   90.00
#
_symmetry.space_group_name_H-M   'P 1'
#
loop_
_entity.id
_entity.type
_entity.pdbx_description
1 polymer ?
#
loop_
_entity_poly.entity_id
_entity_poly.type
_entity_poly.pdbx_seq_one_letter_code
_entity_poly.pdbx_strand_id
1 'polypeptide(L)'
;MDQGDAARRVRLVREALVLVAASAEEQREWVLRVGVGTDEIALMFDDVWRLGEGLVPGLRAIDEIFEEMSDDRTVDHWSVAALAEDEGWERARVLAREILGR
;
A
#
# COMPACT_ATOMS: atom_id res chain seq x y z
N MET A 1 -4.00 -16.57 -21.19
CA MET A 1 -3.19 -16.14 -20.03
C MET A 1 -2.61 -17.41 -19.42
N ASP A 2 -1.29 -17.48 -19.26
CA ASP A 2 -0.65 -18.63 -18.60
C ASP A 2 -0.98 -18.60 -17.10
N GLN A 3 -1.41 -19.73 -16.53
CA GLN A 3 -1.76 -19.82 -15.11
C GLN A 3 -0.55 -19.50 -14.21
N GLY A 4 0.68 -19.79 -14.66
CA GLY A 4 1.90 -19.46 -13.94
C GLY A 4 2.15 -17.96 -13.80
N ASP A 5 1.80 -17.18 -14.84
CA ASP A 5 1.95 -15.73 -14.86
C ASP A 5 0.91 -15.05 -13.95
N ALA A 6 -0.36 -15.49 -13.98
CA ALA A 6 -1.40 -14.98 -13.10
C ALA A 6 -1.07 -15.21 -11.61
N ALA A 7 -0.61 -16.42 -11.25
CA ALA A 7 -0.21 -16.73 -9.88
C ALA A 7 0.97 -15.86 -9.40
N ARG A 8 1.94 -15.58 -10.28
CA ARG A 8 3.06 -14.69 -9.97
C ARG A 8 2.59 -13.26 -9.70
N ARG A 9 1.69 -12.71 -10.54
CA ARG A 9 1.14 -11.36 -10.38
C ARG A 9 0.38 -11.21 -9.07
N VAL A 10 -0.50 -12.18 -8.76
CA VAL A 10 -1.23 -12.21 -7.48
C VAL A 10 -0.27 -12.25 -6.29
N ARG A 11 0.84 -13.00 -6.39
CA ARG A 11 1.85 -13.05 -5.32
C ARG A 11 2.50 -11.69 -5.07
N LEU A 12 2.92 -10.99 -6.12
CA LEU A 12 3.55 -9.67 -6.02
C LEU A 12 2.59 -8.64 -5.38
N VAL A 13 1.35 -8.61 -5.85
CA VAL A 13 0.30 -7.73 -5.30
C VAL A 13 0.07 -8.03 -3.82
N ARG A 14 0.02 -9.32 -3.45
CA ARG A 14 -0.17 -9.72 -2.06
C ARG A 14 1.00 -9.30 -1.16
N GLU A 15 2.24 -9.35 -1.66
CA GLU A 15 3.43 -8.90 -0.92
C GLU A 15 3.35 -7.39 -0.61
N ALA A 16 2.98 -6.56 -1.60
CA ALA A 16 2.77 -5.13 -1.38
C ALA A 16 1.59 -4.85 -0.43
N LEU A 17 0.45 -5.53 -0.61
CA LEU A 17 -0.72 -5.38 0.28
C LEU A 17 -0.40 -5.74 1.73
N VAL A 18 0.47 -6.73 1.98
CA VAL A 18 0.88 -7.08 3.35
C VAL A 18 1.62 -5.91 4.01
N LEU A 19 2.44 -5.18 3.26
CA LEU A 19 3.13 -4.00 3.78
C LEU A 19 2.17 -2.81 3.98
N VAL A 20 1.24 -2.59 3.05
CA VAL A 20 0.20 -1.56 3.20
C VAL A 20 -0.74 -1.88 4.38
N ALA A 21 -1.07 -3.15 4.63
CA ALA A 21 -1.97 -3.58 5.70
C ALA A 21 -1.34 -3.62 7.10
N ALA A 22 0.00 -3.59 7.17
CA ALA A 22 0.74 -3.61 8.43
C ALA A 22 0.32 -2.45 9.34
N SER A 23 0.44 -2.62 10.65
CA SER A 23 0.17 -1.54 11.60
C SER A 23 1.12 -0.36 11.38
N ALA A 24 0.75 0.83 11.86
CA ALA A 24 1.61 2.02 11.79
C ALA A 24 3.01 1.77 12.41
N GLU A 25 3.06 1.00 13.50
CA GLU A 25 4.33 0.62 14.16
C GLU A 25 5.16 -0.30 13.26
N GLU A 26 4.57 -1.35 12.69
CA GLU A 26 5.27 -2.26 11.77
C GLU A 26 5.75 -1.54 10.49
N GLN A 27 4.94 -0.65 9.94
CA GLN A 27 5.31 0.20 8.79
C GLN A 27 6.49 1.09 9.14
N ARG A 28 6.44 1.74 10.32
CA ARG A 28 7.54 2.57 10.83
C ARG A 28 8.82 1.77 11.03
N GLU A 29 8.74 0.60 11.66
CA GLU A 29 9.91 -0.28 11.84
C GLU A 29 10.49 -0.72 10.49
N TRP A 30 9.63 -1.02 9.51
CA TRP A 30 10.06 -1.39 8.17
C TRP A 30 10.83 -0.26 7.47
N VAL A 31 10.28 0.97 7.43
CA VAL A 31 10.96 2.10 6.75
C VAL A 31 12.29 2.43 7.43
N LEU A 32 12.35 2.38 8.76
CA LEU A 32 13.58 2.62 9.52
C LEU A 32 14.63 1.54 9.29
N ARG A 33 14.20 0.27 9.23
CA ARG A 33 15.11 -0.86 9.00
C ARG A 33 15.66 -0.87 7.57
N VAL A 34 14.86 -0.50 6.59
CA VAL A 34 15.25 -0.48 5.16
C VAL A 34 15.99 0.81 4.81
N GLY A 35 15.75 1.91 5.54
CA GLY A 35 16.40 3.20 5.32
C GLY A 35 15.78 4.00 4.17
N VAL A 36 14.46 3.90 4.00
CA VAL A 36 13.67 4.55 2.93
C VAL A 36 12.63 5.50 3.53
N GLY A 37 12.05 6.37 2.70
CA GLY A 37 10.90 7.19 3.07
C GLY A 37 9.61 6.37 3.22
N THR A 38 8.57 6.98 3.79
CA THR A 38 7.27 6.29 3.95
C THR A 38 6.49 6.18 2.64
N ASP A 39 6.77 7.08 1.70
CA ASP A 39 6.31 7.04 0.31
C ASP A 39 6.71 5.74 -0.39
N GLU A 40 7.82 5.11 0.00
CA GLU A 40 8.24 3.83 -0.57
C GLU A 40 7.19 2.71 -0.39
N ILE A 41 6.40 2.74 0.70
CA ILE A 41 5.30 1.77 0.87
C ILE A 41 4.22 1.97 -0.21
N ALA A 42 3.89 3.22 -0.52
CA ALA A 42 2.92 3.55 -1.56
C ALA A 42 3.49 3.26 -2.97
N LEU A 43 4.75 3.59 -3.23
CA LEU A 43 5.42 3.29 -4.51
C LEU A 43 5.52 1.80 -4.79
N MET A 44 5.88 0.98 -3.77
CA MET A 44 5.89 -0.48 -3.91
C MET A 44 4.51 -1.05 -4.24
N PHE A 45 3.43 -0.39 -3.80
CA PHE A 45 2.08 -0.75 -4.18
C PHE A 45 1.73 -0.26 -5.59
N ASP A 46 2.06 0.99 -5.94
CA ASP A 46 1.88 1.58 -7.28
C ASP A 46 2.47 0.70 -8.38
N ASP A 47 3.70 0.23 -8.15
CA ASP A 47 4.45 -0.63 -9.08
C ASP A 47 3.72 -1.92 -9.48
N VAL A 48 2.89 -2.46 -8.58
CA VAL A 48 2.33 -3.82 -8.74
C VAL A 48 0.82 -3.87 -8.85
N TRP A 49 0.06 -2.86 -8.40
CA TRP A 49 -1.39 -3.00 -8.31
C TRP A 49 -2.05 -3.22 -9.68
N ARG A 50 -1.54 -2.58 -10.74
CA ARG A 50 -2.02 -2.77 -12.13
C ARG A 50 -1.81 -4.20 -12.63
N LEU A 51 -0.83 -4.92 -12.08
CA LEU A 51 -0.63 -6.35 -12.39
C LEU A 51 -1.74 -7.23 -11.81
N GLY A 52 -2.38 -6.79 -10.72
CA GLY A 52 -3.50 -7.45 -10.05
C GLY A 52 -4.87 -6.99 -10.54
N GLU A 53 -4.95 -6.02 -11.45
CA GLU A 53 -6.23 -5.54 -11.97
C GLU A 53 -7.01 -6.68 -12.64
N GLY A 54 -8.27 -6.85 -12.25
CA GLY A 54 -9.12 -7.97 -12.69
C GLY A 54 -8.80 -9.33 -12.04
N LEU A 55 -7.74 -9.44 -11.23
CA LEU A 55 -7.38 -10.64 -10.46
C LEU A 55 -7.66 -10.49 -8.97
N VAL A 56 -7.39 -9.31 -8.42
CA VAL A 56 -7.65 -8.95 -7.02
C VAL A 56 -8.54 -7.70 -7.00
N PRO A 57 -9.80 -7.81 -6.54
CA PRO A 57 -10.69 -6.65 -6.49
C PRO A 57 -10.27 -5.66 -5.41
N GLY A 58 -10.61 -4.38 -5.60
CA GLY A 58 -10.43 -3.33 -4.59
C GLY A 58 -9.07 -2.61 -4.60
N LEU A 59 -8.09 -3.06 -5.39
CA LEU A 59 -6.75 -2.45 -5.44
C LEU A 59 -6.78 -0.96 -5.79
N ARG A 60 -7.62 -0.58 -6.77
CA ARG A 60 -7.76 0.80 -7.23
C ARG A 60 -8.15 1.77 -6.12
N ALA A 61 -8.94 1.33 -5.13
CA ALA A 61 -9.36 2.21 -4.04
C ALA A 61 -8.19 2.60 -3.11
N ILE A 62 -7.15 1.76 -3.00
CA ILE A 62 -5.93 2.09 -2.26
C ILE A 62 -5.07 3.05 -3.08
N ASP A 63 -4.97 2.82 -4.39
CA ASP A 63 -4.25 3.71 -5.32
C ASP A 63 -4.81 5.14 -5.27
N GLU A 64 -6.13 5.28 -5.35
CA GLU A 64 -6.83 6.57 -5.27
C GLU A 64 -6.56 7.31 -3.93
N ILE A 65 -6.38 6.59 -2.81
CA ILE A 65 -6.00 7.21 -1.53
C ILE A 65 -4.57 7.76 -1.59
N PHE A 66 -3.63 7.02 -2.16
CA PHE A 66 -2.24 7.51 -2.28
C PHE A 66 -2.12 8.65 -3.29
N GLU A 67 -2.95 8.67 -4.34
CA GLU A 67 -3.09 9.81 -5.25
C GLU A 67 -3.65 11.04 -4.50
N GLU A 68 -4.73 10.88 -3.72
CA GLU A 68 -5.29 11.95 -2.86
C GLU A 68 -4.23 12.56 -1.93
N MET A 69 -3.44 11.73 -1.24
CA MET A 69 -2.34 12.16 -0.36
C MET A 69 -1.19 12.83 -1.11
N SER A 70 -0.97 12.47 -2.38
CA SER A 70 0.06 13.09 -3.22
C SER A 70 -0.36 14.46 -3.75
N ASP A 71 -1.66 14.64 -3.97
CA ASP A 71 -2.27 15.88 -4.44
C ASP A 71 -2.47 16.91 -3.31
N ASP A 72 -2.76 16.44 -2.09
CA ASP A 72 -2.82 17.30 -0.92
C ASP A 72 -1.40 17.71 -0.45
N ARG A 73 -1.11 19.01 -0.61
CA ARG A 73 0.17 19.63 -0.20
C ARG A 73 0.03 20.43 1.10
N THR A 74 -1.13 20.38 1.75
CA THR A 74 -1.41 21.16 2.97
C THR A 74 -0.86 20.50 4.24
N VAL A 75 -0.62 19.19 4.19
CA VAL A 75 -0.02 18.40 5.27
C VAL A 75 1.12 17.52 4.74
N ASP A 76 1.99 17.07 5.64
CA ASP A 76 3.11 16.18 5.30
C ASP A 76 2.72 14.71 5.49
N HIS A 77 1.93 14.20 4.54
CA HIS A 77 1.44 12.82 4.48
C HIS A 77 2.55 11.76 4.47
N TRP A 78 3.76 12.14 4.03
CA TRP A 78 4.89 11.24 3.81
C TRP A 78 5.93 11.31 4.94
N SER A 79 5.59 11.93 6.06
CA SER A 79 6.42 11.89 7.26
C SER A 79 6.30 10.54 8.00
N VAL A 80 7.29 10.21 8.82
CA VAL A 80 7.24 9.02 9.69
C VAL A 80 6.13 9.14 10.74
N ALA A 81 5.80 10.36 11.18
CA ALA A 81 4.71 10.60 12.12
C ALA A 81 3.33 10.35 11.48
N ALA A 82 3.17 10.75 10.21
CA ALA A 82 1.95 10.55 9.44
C ALA A 82 1.53 9.08 9.34
N LEU A 83 2.48 8.11 9.37
CA LEU A 83 2.12 6.69 9.43
C LEU A 83 1.13 6.38 10.56
N ALA A 84 1.23 7.05 11.71
CA ALA A 84 0.35 6.81 12.86
C ALA A 84 -0.85 7.76 12.92
N GLU A 85 -0.73 8.97 12.38
CA GLU A 85 -1.67 10.08 12.63
C GLU A 85 -2.56 10.40 11.43
N ASP A 86 -2.14 10.02 10.23
CA ASP A 86 -2.80 10.41 8.99
C ASP A 86 -3.96 9.48 8.64
N GLU A 87 -5.10 10.08 8.32
CA GLU A 87 -6.31 9.35 7.95
C GLU A 87 -6.16 8.58 6.63
N GLY A 88 -5.36 9.08 5.68
CA GLY A 88 -5.07 8.40 4.42
C GLY A 88 -4.33 7.08 4.65
N TRP A 89 -3.30 7.10 5.50
CA TRP A 89 -2.59 5.88 5.91
C TRP A 89 -3.53 4.87 6.60
N GLU A 90 -4.44 5.32 7.47
CA GLU A 90 -5.41 4.42 8.11
C GLU A 90 -6.42 3.85 7.11
N ARG A 91 -6.96 4.67 6.21
CA ARG A 91 -7.86 4.22 5.13
C ARG A 91 -7.19 3.16 4.27
N ALA A 92 -5.93 3.38 3.85
CA ALA A 92 -5.18 2.43 3.04
C ALA A 92 -4.95 1.10 3.79
N ARG A 93 -4.57 1.15 5.07
CA ARG A 93 -4.41 -0.04 5.93
C ARG A 93 -5.68 -0.86 6.03
N VAL A 94 -6.81 -0.22 6.32
CA VAL A 94 -8.11 -0.89 6.46
C VAL A 94 -8.49 -1.60 5.16
N LEU A 95 -8.43 -0.91 4.03
CA LEU A 95 -8.75 -1.51 2.73
C LEU A 95 -7.81 -2.67 2.38
N ALA A 96 -6.51 -2.52 2.66
CA ALA A 96 -5.55 -3.59 2.40
C ALA A 96 -5.83 -4.85 3.25
N ARG A 97 -6.26 -4.68 4.51
CA ARG A 97 -6.70 -5.80 5.37
C ARG A 97 -7.95 -6.48 4.84
N GLU A 98 -8.94 -5.69 4.42
CA GLU A 98 -10.18 -6.20 3.81
C GLU A 98 -9.89 -7.03 2.55
N ILE A 99 -9.03 -6.54 1.66
CA ILE A 99 -8.62 -7.26 0.43
C ILE A 99 -7.86 -8.55 0.78
N LEU A 100 -7.05 -8.54 1.84
CA LEU A 100 -6.34 -9.73 2.33
C LEU A 100 -7.23 -10.70 3.11
N GLY A 101 -8.46 -10.32 3.46
CA GLY A 101 -9.39 -11.08 4.29
C GLY A 101 -8.94 -11.20 5.75
N ARG A 102 -8.44 -10.11 6.34
CA ARG A 102 -7.87 -10.05 7.71
C ARG A 102 -8.55 -9.00 8.57
#